data_AF-A0A497SCL8-F1
#
_entry.id   AF-A0A497SCL8-F1
#
_cell.length_a   1.000
_cell.length_b   1.000
_cell.length_c   1.000
_cell.angle_alpha   90.00
_cell.angle_beta   90.00
_cell.angle_gamma   90.00
#
_symmetry.space_group_name_H-M   'P 1'
#
loop_
_entity.id
_entity.type
_entity.pdbx_description
1 polymer ?
#
loop_
_entity_poly.entity_id
_entity_poly.type
_entity_poly.pdbx_seq_one_letter_code
_entity_poly.pdbx_strand_id
1 'polypeptide(L)' 'HIIKAFHMIGRCVECGECERACPVGIPLMKLYHKISRDVRDMFNYESGMNEGDKLPLVDFDIEKDTLLEKNEGNEKN' A
#
# COMPACT_ATOMS: atom_id res chain seq x y z
N HIS A 1 -8.68 10.77 -6.69
CA HIS A 1 -7.46 10.63 -5.87
C HIS A 1 -7.41 9.28 -5.16
N ILE A 2 -8.41 8.93 -4.34
CA ILE A 2 -8.43 7.69 -3.54
C ILE A 2 -8.41 6.41 -4.41
N ILE A 3 -9.30 6.28 -5.40
CA ILE A 3 -9.34 5.10 -6.28
C ILE A 3 -7.99 4.85 -6.94
N LYS A 4 -7.36 5.91 -7.49
CA LYS A 4 -6.03 5.82 -8.09
C LYS A 4 -4.97 5.42 -7.06
N ALA A 5 -5.06 5.94 -5.84
CA ALA A 5 -4.16 5.56 -4.76
C ALA A 5 -4.24 4.06 -4.51
N PHE A 6 -5.44 3.50 -4.37
CA PHE A 6 -5.67 2.06 -4.21
C PHE A 6 -5.14 1.22 -5.38
N HIS A 7 -5.36 1.65 -6.63
CA HIS A 7 -4.84 0.94 -7.80
C HIS A 7 -3.30 0.94 -7.88
N MET A 8 -2.67 1.95 -7.30
CA MET A 8 -1.22 2.11 -7.28
C MET A 8 -0.57 1.55 -6.01
N ILE A 9 -1.37 0.98 -5.09
CA ILE A 9 -0.83 0.33 -3.89
C ILE A 9 0.15 -0.77 -4.29
N GLY A 10 1.32 -0.75 -3.67
CA GLY A 10 2.41 -1.68 -3.96
C GLY A 10 3.17 -1.40 -5.26
N ARG A 11 2.82 -0.36 -6.02
CA ARG A 11 3.58 0.10 -7.21
C ARG A 11 4.18 1.48 -7.03
N CYS A 12 3.62 2.27 -6.13
CA CYS A 12 4.12 3.60 -5.83
C CYS A 12 5.50 3.49 -5.17
N VAL A 13 6.50 4.15 -5.77
CA VAL A 13 7.87 4.30 -5.25
C VAL A 13 8.13 5.72 -4.75
N GLU A 14 7.07 6.45 -4.40
CA GLU A 14 7.15 7.77 -3.76
C GLU A 14 7.87 8.86 -4.59
N CYS A 15 7.82 8.77 -5.92
CA CYS A 15 8.54 9.70 -6.82
C CYS A 15 8.01 11.15 -6.86
N GLY A 16 6.84 11.43 -6.29
CA GLY A 16 6.25 12.77 -6.22
C GLY A 16 5.62 13.31 -7.50
N GLU A 17 5.65 12.57 -8.62
CA GLU A 17 5.16 13.08 -9.90
C GLU A 17 3.65 13.33 -9.90
N CYS A 18 2.90 12.54 -9.12
CA CYS A 18 1.46 12.74 -8.99
C CYS A 18 1.10 14.07 -8.33
N GLU A 19 1.87 14.53 -7.34
CA GLU A 19 1.67 15.81 -6.65
C GLU A 19 2.13 16.97 -7.55
N ARG A 20 3.31 16.85 -8.18
CA ARG A 20 3.83 17.86 -9.12
C ARG A 20 2.89 18.12 -10.29
N ALA A 21 2.32 17.06 -10.87
CA ALA A 21 1.42 17.18 -12.02
C ALA A 21 -0.01 17.61 -11.63
N CYS A 22 -0.33 17.76 -10.34
CA CYS A 22 -1.69 18.06 -9.91
C CYS A 22 -2.06 19.52 -10.20
N PRO A 23 -3.05 19.79 -11.08
CA PRO A 23 -3.41 21.16 -11.47
C PRO A 23 -4.13 21.95 -10.37
N VAL A 24 -4.56 21.27 -9.30
CA VAL A 24 -5.34 21.85 -8.19
C VAL A 24 -4.61 21.78 -6.84
N GLY A 25 -3.32 21.41 -6.83
CA GLY A 25 -2.46 21.50 -5.65
C GLY A 25 -2.82 20.58 -4.47
N ILE A 26 -3.38 19.39 -4.74
CA ILE A 26 -3.70 18.43 -3.68
C ILE A 26 -2.42 17.79 -3.15
N PRO A 27 -2.23 17.70 -1.81
CA PRO A 27 -1.03 17.13 -1.20
C PRO A 27 -1.05 15.59 -1.26
N LEU A 28 -0.89 15.03 -2.46
CA LEU A 28 -0.99 13.60 -2.70
C LEU A 28 0.09 12.78 -2.01
N MET A 29 1.28 13.34 -1.81
CA MET A 29 2.36 12.62 -1.13
C MET A 29 1.99 12.25 0.31
N LYS A 30 1.25 13.13 1.01
CA LYS A 30 0.75 12.80 2.35
C LYS A 30 -0.15 11.57 2.36
N LEU A 31 -1.01 11.44 1.35
CA LEU A 31 -1.90 10.29 1.20
C LEU A 31 -1.10 9.02 0.88
N TYR A 32 -0.20 9.08 -0.11
CA TYR A 32 0.58 7.92 -0.52
C TYR A 32 1.53 7.43 0.59
N HIS A 33 2.18 8.32 1.33
CA HIS A 33 3.03 7.91 2.47
C HIS A 33 2.24 7.18 3.56
N LYS A 34 1.03 7.66 3.88
CA LYS A 34 0.15 6.98 4.85
C LYS A 34 -0.19 5.57 4.37
N ILE A 35 -0.59 5.45 3.10
CA ILE A 35 -0.95 4.16 2.50
C ILE A 35 0.27 3.23 2.43
N SER A 36 1.44 3.72 2.01
CA SER A 36 2.69 2.95 1.99
C SER A 36 3.02 2.39 3.38
N ARG A 37 2.84 3.21 4.42
CA ARG A 37 3.06 2.76 5.81
C ARG A 37 2.08 1.68 6.21
N ASP A 38 0.79 1.89 5.96
CA ASP A 38 -0.23 0.88 6.29
C ASP A 38 0.00 -0.44 5.55
N VAL A 39 0.44 -0.37 4.29
CA VAL A 39 0.75 -1.57 3.50
C VAL A 39 1.98 -2.29 4.05
N ARG A 40 3.00 -1.55 4.49
CA ARG A 40 4.16 -2.14 5.17
C ARG A 40 3.74 -2.79 6.48
N ASP A 41 2.93 -2.13 7.29
CA ASP A 41 2.52 -2.61 8.61
C ASP A 41 1.60 -3.85 8.51
N MET A 42 0.65 -3.84 7.56
CA MET A 42 -0.32 -4.92 7.40
C MET A 42 0.21 -6.10 6.60
N PHE A 43 0.99 -5.85 5.55
CA PHE A 43 1.38 -6.89 4.58
C PHE A 43 2.89 -7.14 4.53
N ASN A 44 3.68 -6.45 5.36
CA ASN A 44 5.14 -6.49 5.32
C ASN A 44 5.69 -6.30 3.88
N TYR A 45 5.06 -5.40 3.13
CA TYR A 45 5.34 -5.16 1.72
C TYR A 45 5.88 -3.76 1.49
N GLU A 46 6.92 -3.65 0.66
CA GLU A 46 7.46 -2.38 0.21
C GLU A 46 7.74 -2.41 -1.29
N SER A 47 7.19 -1.44 -2.02
CA SER A 47 7.21 -1.41 -3.48
C SER A 47 8.65 -1.38 -4.02
N GLY A 48 8.98 -2.33 -4.91
CA GLY A 48 10.25 -2.33 -5.63
C GLY A 48 11.46 -2.80 -4.82
N MET A 49 11.26 -3.40 -3.63
CA MET A 49 12.37 -3.91 -2.82
C MET A 49 12.90 -5.27 -3.27
N ASN A 50 12.04 -6.19 -3.74
CA ASN A 50 12.47 -7.49 -4.25
C ASN A 50 11.89 -7.79 -5.64
N GLU A 51 12.64 -8.54 -6.44
CA GLU A 51 12.18 -9.05 -7.73
C GLU A 51 11.21 -10.22 -7.52
N GLY A 52 10.10 -10.22 -8.25
CA GLY A 52 9.07 -11.27 -8.15
C GLY A 52 8.08 -11.10 -7.00
N ASP A 53 8.21 -10.03 -6.21
CA ASP A 53 7.26 -9.67 -5.17
C ASP A 53 5.86 -9.47 -5.75
N LYS A 54 4.91 -10.21 -5.20
CA LYS A 54 3.50 -10.12 -5.57
C LYS A 54 2.82 -8.98 -4.86
N LEU A 55 1.91 -8.29 -5.56
CA LEU A 55 1.24 -7.13 -5.01
C LEU A 55 0.22 -7.56 -3.94
N PRO A 56 0.25 -6.96 -2.74
CA PRO A 56 -0.52 -7.42 -1.59
C PRO A 56 -2.05 -7.25 -1.74
N LEU A 57 -2.51 -6.40 -2.65
CA LEU A 57 -3.94 -6.15 -2.89
C LEU A 57 -4.45 -6.69 -4.23
N VAL A 58 -3.61 -7.43 -4.96
CA VAL A 58 -3.97 -7.99 -6.27
C VAL A 58 -3.84 -9.51 -6.27
N ASP A 59 -2.85 -10.04 -5.55
CA ASP A 59 -2.70 -11.48 -5.36
C ASP A 59 -3.58 -11.96 -4.20
N PHE A 60 -4.12 -13.16 -4.33
CA PHE A 60 -4.89 -13.84 -3.29
C PHE A 60 -4.14 -15.11 -2.89
N ASP A 61 -3.82 -15.23 -1.61
CA ASP A 61 -3.10 -16.37 -1.05
C ASP A 61 -3.81 -16.81 0.23
N ILE A 62 -4.44 -17.98 0.18
CA ILE A 62 -5.24 -18.52 1.27
C ILE A 62 -4.44 -18.58 2.57
N GLU A 63 -3.18 -19.01 2.52
CA GLU A 63 -2.39 -19.18 3.74
C GLU A 63 -2.03 -17.82 4.34
N LYS A 64 -1.57 -16.86 3.52
CA LYS A 64 -1.22 -15.52 3.99
C LYS A 64 -2.44 -14.75 4.48
N ASP A 65 -3.56 -14.81 3.77
CA ASP A 65 -4.76 -14.04 4.10
C ASP A 65 -5.37 -14.55 5.42
N THR A 66 -5.36 -15.87 5.66
CA THR A 66 -5.81 -16.44 6.94
C THR A 66 -4.91 -16.06 8.12
N LEU A 67 -3.63 -15.74 7.87
CA LEU A 67 -2.71 -15.27 8.92
C LEU A 67 -2.94 -13.79 9.27
N LEU A 68 -3.32 -12.96 8.30
CA LEU A 68 -3.68 -11.56 8.53
C LEU A 68 -4.90 -11.44 9.48
N GLU A 69 -5.94 -12.25 9.25
CA GLU A 69 -7.14 -12.27 10.11
C GLU A 69 -6.83 -12.61 11.58
N LYS A 70 -5.82 -13.47 11.82
CA LYS A 70 -5.42 -13.86 13.18
C LYS A 70 -4.63 -12.76 13.90
N ASN A 71 -3.83 -12.00 13.17
CA ASN A 71 -3.06 -10.89 13.73
C ASN A 71 -3.97 -9.73 14.15
N GLU A 72 -5.00 -9.41 13.36
CA GLU A 72 -6.01 -8.40 13.72
C GLU A 72 -6.84 -8.77 14.97
N GLY A 73 -6.97 -10.07 15.28
CA GLY A 73 -7.64 -10.56 16.48
C GLY A 73 -6.83 -10.42 17.77
N ASN A 74 -5.50 -10.31 17.67
CA ASN A 74 -4.60 -10.23 18.83
C ASN A 74 -4.32 -8.79 19.29
N GLU A 75 -4.59 -7.79 18.45
CA GLU A 75 -4.42 -6.36 18.80
C GLU A 75 -5.66 -5.74 19.49
N LYS A 76 -6.79 -6.47 19.55
CA LYS A 76 -8.03 -6.01 20.19
C LYS A 76 -8.21 -6.51 21.64
N ASN A 77 -7.17 -7.05 22.26
CA ASN A 77 -7.16 -7.52 23.65
C ASN A 77 -6.23 -6.69 24.54
#